data_AF-A0A4P7W207-F1
#
_entry.id   AF-A0A4P7W207-F1
#
_cell.length_a   1.000
_cell.length_b   1.000
_cell.length_c   1.000
_cell.angle_alpha   90.00
_cell.angle_beta   90.00
_cell.angle_gamma   90.00
#
_symmetry.space_group_name_H-M   'P 1'
#
loop_
_entity.id
_entity.type
_entity.pdbx_description
1 polymer ?
#
loop_
_entity_poly.entity_id
_entity_poly.type
_entity_poly.pdbx_seq_one_letter_code
_entity_poly.pdbx_strand_id
1 'polypeptide(L)'
;MMKTNFSTVIIAMLSTFILLTSCNNDDEYTPVNATSQSCRILMECINSDGRNLVDDNGFVKNVTIEGNSSHSTIKFDVQTVNGRKYLAFDADLPDQKAMEWNSGRSEATGISKVTVRFNKQKTELRCMMKLKANRPPVTTGGSIVLEEVSCNNRSYRRAGSNVTVSLHFNRNGKFN
;
A
#
# COMPACT_ATOMS: atom_id res chain seq x y z
N MET A 1 8.28 37.74 51.19
CA MET A 1 9.57 37.30 50.64
C MET A 1 9.41 35.86 50.15
N MET A 2 9.09 35.69 48.87
CA MET A 2 8.71 34.40 48.28
C MET A 2 9.97 33.65 47.86
N LYS A 3 10.28 32.52 48.51
CA LYS A 3 11.38 31.65 48.11
C LYS A 3 10.98 30.92 46.84
N THR A 4 11.43 31.40 45.68
CA THR A 4 11.36 30.63 44.44
C THR A 4 12.32 29.45 44.58
N ASN A 5 11.76 28.25 44.73
CA ASN A 5 12.53 27.01 44.76
C ASN A 5 13.15 26.80 43.38
N PHE A 6 14.46 27.01 43.28
CA PHE A 6 15.25 26.90 42.04
C PHE A 6 15.00 25.57 41.31
N SER A 7 14.77 24.47 42.04
CA SER A 7 14.45 23.15 41.49
C SER A 7 13.12 23.09 40.73
N THR A 8 12.11 23.87 41.11
CA THR A 8 10.80 23.88 40.44
C THR A 8 10.88 24.59 39.08
N VAL A 9 11.74 25.61 38.97
CA VAL A 9 12.00 26.33 37.71
C VAL A 9 12.74 25.45 36.71
N ILE A 10 13.71 24.64 37.18
CA ILE A 10 14.50 23.73 36.33
C ILE A 10 13.62 22.61 35.75
N ILE A 11 12.73 22.02 36.55
CA ILE A 11 11.81 20.96 36.09
C ILE A 11 10.80 21.50 35.08
N ALA A 12 10.31 22.73 35.27
CA ALA A 12 9.41 23.40 34.33
C ALA A 12 10.10 23.78 32.99
N MET A 13 11.40 24.10 33.00
CA MET A 13 12.18 24.32 31.78
C MET A 13 12.52 23.02 31.04
N LEU A 14 12.85 21.93 31.74
CA LEU A 14 13.13 20.65 31.09
C LEU A 14 11.89 20.06 30.39
N SER A 15 10.70 20.21 30.99
CA SER A 15 9.44 19.72 30.43
C SER A 15 9.01 20.48 29.18
N THR A 16 9.31 21.78 29.09
CA THR A 16 9.05 22.58 27.88
C THR A 16 10.03 22.28 26.74
N PHE A 17 11.30 21.95 27.03
CA PHE A 17 12.26 21.51 26.00
C PHE A 17 11.93 20.14 25.39
N ILE A 18 11.40 19.18 26.17
CA ILE A 18 11.00 17.86 25.67
C ILE A 18 9.75 17.94 24.78
N LEU A 19 8.87 18.91 25.01
CA LEU A 19 7.66 19.12 24.20
C LEU A 19 7.95 19.85 22.88
N LEU A 20 9.05 20.59 22.79
CA LEU A 20 9.41 21.36 21.58
C LEU A 20 10.23 20.56 20.56
N THR A 21 10.75 19.38 20.92
CA THR A 21 11.48 18.51 19.98
C THR A 21 10.59 17.47 19.29
N SER A 22 9.29 17.42 19.61
CA SER A 22 8.34 16.47 19.03
C SER A 22 7.54 17.10 17.88
N CYS A 23 8.20 17.61 16.84
CA CYS A 23 7.53 18.05 15.60
C CYS A 23 8.52 18.16 14.44
N ASN A 24 9.40 17.18 14.24
CA ASN A 24 10.12 17.03 12.98
C ASN A 24 10.03 15.56 12.55
N ASN A 25 8.87 15.17 12.01
CA ASN A 25 8.73 13.89 11.34
C ASN A 25 9.11 14.08 9.87
N ASP A 26 10.39 14.32 9.59
CA ASP A 26 10.89 14.34 8.21
C ASP A 26 10.73 12.97 7.51
N ASP A 27 10.37 11.93 8.27
CA ASP A 27 10.06 10.57 7.81
C ASP A 27 8.55 10.22 7.83
N GLU A 28 7.65 11.20 8.02
CA GLU A 28 6.20 10.92 8.00
C GLU A 28 5.72 10.54 6.59
N TYR A 29 5.04 9.40 6.50
CA TYR A 29 4.46 8.91 5.25
C TYR A 29 3.49 9.96 4.67
N THR A 30 3.80 10.43 3.47
CA THR A 30 2.95 11.36 2.73
C THR A 30 2.53 10.68 1.43
N PRO A 31 1.30 10.11 1.33
CA PRO A 31 0.86 9.43 0.13
C PRO A 31 0.89 10.38 -1.07
N VAL A 32 1.28 9.87 -2.23
CA VAL A 32 1.25 10.65 -3.46
C VAL A 32 -0.14 11.27 -3.71
N ASN A 33 -0.18 12.58 -3.91
CA ASN A 33 -1.41 13.32 -4.12
C ASN A 33 -1.84 13.21 -5.60
N ALA A 34 -2.95 12.53 -5.85
CA ALA A 34 -3.57 12.41 -7.17
C ALA A 34 -5.08 12.69 -7.08
N THR A 35 -5.62 13.38 -8.07
CA THR A 35 -7.06 13.71 -8.19
C THR A 35 -7.91 12.51 -8.63
N SER A 36 -7.30 11.52 -9.26
CA SER A 36 -7.97 10.27 -9.66
C SER A 36 -7.03 9.09 -9.49
N GLN A 37 -7.56 7.96 -9.00
CA GLN A 37 -6.80 6.76 -8.70
C GLN A 37 -7.43 5.55 -9.38
N SER A 38 -6.64 4.73 -10.05
CA SER A 38 -7.05 3.43 -10.59
C SER A 38 -6.01 2.40 -10.20
N CYS A 39 -6.07 1.98 -8.93
CA CYS A 39 -5.05 1.13 -8.30
C CYS A 39 -5.59 -0.24 -7.86
N ARG A 40 -6.70 -0.69 -8.47
CA ARG A 40 -7.40 -1.92 -8.11
C ARG A 40 -6.59 -3.16 -8.47
N ILE A 41 -6.46 -4.06 -7.51
CA ILE A 41 -6.00 -5.44 -7.68
C ILE A 41 -7.19 -6.38 -7.56
N LEU A 42 -7.29 -7.33 -8.50
CA LEU A 42 -8.17 -8.49 -8.42
C LEU A 42 -7.30 -9.73 -8.24
N MET A 43 -7.31 -10.31 -7.04
CA MET A 43 -6.46 -11.44 -6.71
C MET A 43 -7.28 -12.73 -6.62
N GLU A 44 -6.89 -13.73 -7.39
CA GLU A 44 -7.34 -15.11 -7.20
C GLU A 44 -6.28 -15.93 -6.48
N CYS A 45 -6.73 -16.93 -5.74
CA CYS A 45 -5.89 -17.82 -4.94
C CYS A 45 -6.18 -19.25 -5.35
N ILE A 46 -5.32 -19.85 -6.16
CA ILE A 46 -5.54 -21.16 -6.77
C ILE A 46 -4.75 -22.22 -6.02
N ASN A 47 -5.43 -23.25 -5.51
CA ASN A 47 -4.77 -24.38 -4.84
C ASN A 47 -4.11 -25.35 -5.84
N SER A 48 -3.46 -26.39 -5.32
CA SER A 48 -2.79 -27.40 -6.15
C SER A 48 -3.72 -28.21 -7.06
N ASP A 49 -5.02 -28.21 -6.77
CA ASP A 49 -6.05 -28.92 -7.52
C ASP A 49 -6.75 -28.02 -8.54
N GLY A 50 -6.30 -26.77 -8.68
CA GLY A 50 -6.89 -25.79 -9.58
C GLY A 50 -8.14 -25.08 -9.04
N ARG A 51 -8.52 -25.33 -7.77
CA ARG A 51 -9.68 -24.69 -7.14
C ARG A 51 -9.32 -23.30 -6.62
N ASN A 52 -10.25 -22.37 -6.75
CA ASN A 52 -10.09 -21.04 -6.20
C ASN A 52 -10.49 -21.01 -4.72
N LEU A 53 -9.51 -20.75 -3.85
CA LEU A 53 -9.67 -20.66 -2.41
C LEU A 53 -10.54 -19.46 -1.98
N VAL A 54 -10.69 -18.45 -2.83
CA VAL A 54 -11.58 -17.30 -2.57
C VAL A 54 -13.06 -17.74 -2.52
N ASP A 55 -13.40 -18.91 -3.05
CA ASP A 55 -14.75 -19.47 -2.93
C ASP A 55 -15.09 -19.95 -1.51
N ASP A 56 -14.09 -20.17 -0.66
CA ASP A 56 -14.25 -20.61 0.73
C ASP A 56 -14.26 -19.43 1.70
N ASN A 57 -15.40 -19.18 2.34
CA ASN A 57 -15.55 -18.15 3.36
C ASN A 57 -14.61 -18.34 4.57
N GLY A 58 -14.26 -19.58 4.90
CA GLY A 58 -13.28 -19.88 5.96
C GLY A 58 -11.89 -19.40 5.59
N PHE A 59 -11.49 -19.53 4.32
CA PHE A 59 -10.23 -18.97 3.81
C PHE A 59 -10.27 -17.44 3.84
N VAL A 60 -11.31 -16.82 3.27
CA VAL A 60 -11.44 -15.36 3.16
C VAL A 60 -11.38 -14.65 4.51
N LYS A 61 -12.01 -15.22 5.55
CA LYS A 61 -11.98 -14.67 6.92
C LYS A 61 -10.59 -14.58 7.55
N ASN A 62 -9.62 -15.34 7.03
CA ASN A 62 -8.24 -15.39 7.53
C ASN A 62 -7.27 -14.59 6.64
N VAL A 63 -7.79 -13.80 5.70
CA VAL A 63 -6.99 -12.90 4.86
C VAL A 63 -6.81 -11.57 5.56
N THR A 64 -5.59 -11.08 5.61
CA THR A 64 -5.29 -9.69 5.97
C THR A 64 -4.38 -9.06 4.93
N ILE A 65 -4.60 -7.78 4.65
CA ILE A 65 -3.86 -7.02 3.63
C ILE A 65 -3.34 -5.75 4.29
N GLU A 66 -2.06 -5.48 4.11
CA GLU A 66 -1.36 -4.36 4.74
C GLU A 66 -0.59 -3.57 3.69
N GLY A 67 -0.75 -2.25 3.70
CA GLY A 67 0.08 -1.33 2.93
C GLY A 67 1.39 -1.09 3.64
N ASN A 68 2.52 -1.41 3.00
CA ASN A 68 3.82 -1.32 3.66
C ASN A 68 4.32 0.12 3.77
N SER A 69 3.89 1.02 2.89
CA SER A 69 4.27 2.45 2.95
C SER A 69 3.40 3.19 3.95
N SER A 70 2.09 2.91 3.96
CA SER A 70 1.15 3.53 4.90
C SER A 70 1.12 2.90 6.29
N HIS A 71 1.70 1.71 6.46
CA HIS A 71 1.57 0.87 7.66
C HIS A 71 0.11 0.65 8.08
N SER A 72 -0.79 0.60 7.10
CA SER A 72 -2.23 0.57 7.32
C SER A 72 -2.87 -0.73 6.82
N THR A 73 -3.96 -1.14 7.46
CA THR A 73 -4.77 -2.27 6.96
C THR A 73 -5.56 -1.82 5.74
N ILE A 74 -5.39 -2.55 4.64
CA ILE A 74 -6.14 -2.35 3.40
C ILE A 74 -7.42 -3.19 3.47
N LYS A 75 -8.56 -2.52 3.30
CA LYS A 75 -9.86 -3.19 3.18
C LYS A 75 -9.94 -3.89 1.83
N PHE A 76 -10.60 -5.04 1.83
CA PHE A 76 -10.87 -5.79 0.62
C PHE A 76 -12.32 -6.30 0.63
N ASP A 77 -12.84 -6.53 -0.58
CA ASP A 77 -14.12 -7.20 -0.80
C ASP A 77 -13.91 -8.48 -1.61
N VAL A 78 -14.93 -9.35 -1.66
CA VAL A 78 -14.97 -10.46 -2.62
C VAL A 78 -15.84 -10.06 -3.80
N GLN A 79 -15.25 -9.98 -5.00
CA GLN A 79 -15.96 -9.62 -6.23
C GLN A 79 -16.02 -10.80 -7.20
N THR A 80 -17.15 -10.97 -7.88
CA THR A 80 -17.31 -11.95 -8.95
C THR A 80 -17.15 -11.26 -10.30
N VAL A 81 -16.17 -11.69 -11.10
CA VAL A 81 -15.92 -11.19 -12.46
C VAL A 81 -15.88 -12.40 -13.39
N ASN A 82 -16.71 -12.38 -14.44
CA ASN A 82 -16.83 -13.48 -15.41
C ASN A 82 -17.00 -14.87 -14.76
N GLY A 83 -17.80 -14.94 -13.68
CA GLY A 83 -18.08 -16.17 -12.94
C GLY A 83 -16.98 -16.65 -11.98
N ARG A 84 -15.87 -15.91 -11.84
CA ARG A 84 -14.77 -16.22 -10.91
C ARG A 84 -14.74 -15.22 -9.76
N LYS A 85 -14.46 -15.67 -8.55
CA LYS A 85 -14.32 -14.79 -7.37
C LYS A 85 -12.90 -14.31 -7.15
N TYR A 86 -12.75 -13.07 -6.73
CA TYR A 86 -11.48 -12.41 -6.48
C TYR A 86 -11.53 -11.66 -5.16
N LEU A 87 -10.41 -11.64 -4.43
CA LEU A 87 -10.15 -10.61 -3.44
C LEU A 87 -9.90 -9.31 -4.20
N ALA A 88 -10.73 -8.31 -3.97
CA ALA A 88 -10.68 -7.01 -4.63
C ALA A 88 -10.29 -5.93 -3.63
N PHE A 89 -9.17 -5.27 -3.88
CA PHE A 89 -8.65 -4.20 -3.02
C PHE A 89 -7.83 -3.22 -3.84
N ASP A 90 -7.64 -2.01 -3.32
CA ASP A 90 -6.74 -1.04 -3.93
C ASP A 90 -5.35 -1.18 -3.33
N ALA A 91 -4.33 -1.10 -4.18
CA ALA A 91 -2.93 -1.13 -3.74
C ALA A 91 -2.61 0.09 -2.87
N ASP A 92 -1.70 -0.08 -1.91
CA ASP A 92 -1.13 1.02 -1.14
C ASP A 92 -0.46 2.02 -2.08
N LEU A 93 -0.58 3.31 -1.78
CA LEU A 93 0.07 4.33 -2.58
C LEU A 93 1.56 4.42 -2.21
N PRO A 94 2.44 4.81 -3.14
CA PRO A 94 3.81 5.15 -2.80
C PRO A 94 3.84 6.48 -2.04
N ASP A 95 4.87 6.63 -1.21
CA ASP A 95 5.21 7.93 -0.62
C ASP A 95 5.60 8.91 -1.73
N GLN A 96 5.19 10.17 -1.59
CA GLN A 96 5.52 11.24 -2.53
C GLN A 96 7.04 11.39 -2.75
N LYS A 97 7.86 11.18 -1.73
CA LYS A 97 9.33 11.24 -1.80
C LYS A 97 9.94 10.06 -2.55
N ALA A 98 9.21 8.94 -2.64
CA ALA A 98 9.64 7.74 -3.37
C ALA A 98 9.24 7.77 -4.86
N MET A 99 8.60 8.85 -5.32
CA MET A 99 8.23 9.02 -6.73
C MET A 99 9.41 9.54 -7.56
N GLU A 100 9.73 8.85 -8.64
CA GLU A 100 10.76 9.23 -9.61
C GLU A 100 10.11 10.03 -10.75
N TRP A 101 10.42 11.32 -10.83
CA TRP A 101 9.87 12.23 -11.85
C TRP A 101 10.73 12.26 -13.11
N ASN A 102 10.07 12.39 -14.26
CA ASN A 102 10.76 12.75 -15.50
C ASN A 102 11.24 14.23 -15.47
N SER A 103 12.12 14.59 -16.41
CA SER A 103 12.72 15.93 -16.47
C SER A 103 11.70 17.07 -16.54
N GLY A 104 10.58 16.86 -17.24
CA GLY A 104 9.50 17.85 -17.39
C GLY A 104 8.50 17.87 -16.22
N ARG A 105 8.68 17.02 -15.20
CA ARG A 105 7.72 16.80 -14.10
C ARG A 105 6.28 16.63 -14.59
N SER A 106 6.11 15.94 -15.71
CA SER A 106 4.81 15.63 -16.31
C SER A 106 4.34 14.22 -15.97
N GLU A 107 5.28 13.33 -15.65
CA GLU A 107 5.02 11.96 -15.24
C GLU A 107 5.97 11.56 -14.12
N ALA A 108 5.51 10.65 -13.26
CA ALA A 108 6.34 10.01 -12.26
C ALA A 108 6.01 8.52 -12.15
N THR A 109 7.00 7.73 -11.77
CA THR A 109 6.82 6.32 -11.41
C THR A 109 7.14 6.11 -9.95
N GLY A 110 6.37 5.26 -9.29
CA GLY A 110 6.60 4.92 -7.90
C GLY A 110 6.27 3.46 -7.65
N ILE A 111 6.91 2.90 -6.63
CA ILE A 111 6.68 1.52 -6.24
C ILE A 111 6.17 1.52 -4.82
N SER A 112 5.00 0.93 -4.63
CA SER A 112 4.50 0.60 -3.31
C SER A 112 4.51 -0.91 -3.11
N LYS A 113 4.45 -1.34 -1.86
CA LYS A 113 4.43 -2.75 -1.48
C LYS A 113 3.20 -3.05 -0.65
N VAL A 114 2.55 -4.16 -0.95
CA VAL A 114 1.41 -4.66 -0.19
C VAL A 114 1.74 -6.04 0.33
N THR A 115 1.60 -6.25 1.63
CA THR A 115 1.73 -7.58 2.23
C THR A 115 0.35 -8.22 2.33
N VAL A 116 0.17 -9.37 1.69
CA VAL A 116 -1.04 -10.19 1.82
C VAL A 116 -0.72 -11.41 2.67
N ARG A 117 -1.46 -11.59 3.76
CA ARG A 117 -1.33 -12.73 4.66
C ARG A 117 -2.53 -13.65 4.52
N PHE A 118 -2.25 -14.95 4.48
CA PHE A 118 -3.23 -16.02 4.44
C PHE A 118 -2.88 -17.00 5.56
N ASN A 119 -3.62 -16.95 6.68
CA ASN A 119 -3.32 -17.78 7.85
C ASN A 119 -1.83 -17.64 8.28
N LYS A 120 -1.01 -18.70 8.15
CA LYS A 120 0.42 -18.71 8.51
C LYS A 120 1.38 -18.30 7.38
N GLN A 121 0.85 -17.98 6.20
CA GLN A 121 1.63 -17.62 5.02
C GLN A 121 1.50 -16.12 4.74
N LYS A 122 2.54 -15.53 4.12
CA LYS A 122 2.49 -14.17 3.61
C LYS A 122 3.20 -14.05 2.27
N THR A 123 2.70 -13.20 1.40
CA THR A 123 3.38 -12.79 0.17
C THR A 123 3.42 -11.27 0.08
N GLU A 124 4.43 -10.74 -0.59
CA GLU A 124 4.56 -9.31 -0.87
C GLU A 124 4.27 -9.07 -2.35
N LEU A 125 3.37 -8.13 -2.61
CA LEU A 125 3.06 -7.62 -3.93
C LEU A 125 3.86 -6.33 -4.13
N ARG A 126 4.72 -6.31 -5.15
CA ARG A 126 5.38 -5.08 -5.60
C ARG A 126 4.50 -4.40 -6.64
N CYS A 127 3.96 -3.24 -6.29
CA CYS A 127 2.97 -2.51 -7.08
C CYS A 127 3.65 -1.33 -7.78
N MET A 128 3.85 -1.42 -9.10
CA MET A 128 4.39 -0.34 -9.92
C MET A 128 3.25 0.60 -10.33
N MET A 129 3.37 1.86 -9.95
CA MET A 129 2.39 2.89 -10.24
C MET A 129 2.99 3.97 -11.14
N LYS A 130 2.15 4.51 -12.01
CA LYS A 130 2.47 5.66 -12.84
C LYS A 130 1.52 6.81 -12.52
N LEU A 131 2.08 7.97 -12.22
CA LEU A 131 1.37 9.21 -12.07
C LEU A 131 1.56 10.08 -13.31
N LYS A 132 0.47 10.67 -13.79
CA LYS A 132 0.46 11.67 -14.86
C LYS A 132 -0.12 12.97 -14.34
N ALA A 133 0.62 14.05 -14.54
CA ALA A 133 0.22 15.41 -14.21
C ALA A 133 -1.01 15.85 -15.01
N ASN A 134 -1.95 16.56 -14.37
CA ASN A 134 -3.01 17.26 -15.10
C ASN A 134 -2.46 18.49 -15.86
N ARG A 135 -1.49 19.19 -15.27
CA ARG A 135 -0.80 20.36 -15.84
C ARG A 135 0.68 20.33 -15.45
N PRO A 136 1.61 20.06 -16.38
CA PRO A 136 3.05 20.12 -16.09
C PRO A 136 3.58 21.57 -16.01
N PRO A 137 4.62 21.85 -15.21
CA PRO A 137 5.19 20.98 -14.16
C PRO A 137 4.24 20.85 -12.97
N VAL A 138 4.16 19.67 -12.34
CA VAL A 138 3.18 19.41 -11.26
C VAL A 138 3.36 20.35 -10.07
N THR A 139 2.29 21.08 -9.77
CA THR A 139 2.10 21.80 -8.50
C THR A 139 1.09 21.10 -7.59
N THR A 140 0.04 20.45 -8.13
CA THR A 140 -0.95 19.62 -7.42
C THR A 140 -1.80 18.79 -8.40
N GLY A 141 -2.27 17.62 -7.98
CA GLY A 141 -3.22 16.77 -8.71
C GLY A 141 -2.62 15.91 -9.84
N GLY A 142 -3.49 15.17 -10.55
CA GLY A 142 -3.07 14.20 -11.56
C GLY A 142 -3.86 12.89 -11.51
N SER A 143 -3.52 11.96 -12.39
CA SER A 143 -4.04 10.60 -12.37
C SER A 143 -2.93 9.62 -12.01
N ILE A 144 -3.13 8.84 -10.94
CA ILE A 144 -2.27 7.70 -10.63
C ILE A 144 -2.96 6.40 -11.00
N VAL A 145 -2.18 5.51 -11.59
CA VAL A 145 -2.65 4.22 -12.05
C VAL A 145 -1.66 3.12 -11.67
N LEU A 146 -2.19 1.95 -11.33
CA LEU A 146 -1.40 0.75 -11.12
C LEU A 146 -1.12 0.09 -12.47
N GLU A 147 0.14 0.05 -12.87
CA GLU A 147 0.57 -0.46 -14.19
C GLU A 147 0.91 -1.95 -14.14
N GLU A 148 1.56 -2.38 -13.05
CA GLU A 148 2.04 -3.75 -12.90
C GLU A 148 2.07 -4.15 -11.42
N VAL A 149 1.74 -5.41 -11.14
CA VAL A 149 1.99 -6.06 -9.85
C VAL A 149 2.94 -7.22 -10.06
N SER A 150 4.01 -7.28 -9.29
CA SER A 150 4.95 -8.40 -9.30
C SER A 150 4.93 -9.16 -7.98
N CYS A 151 4.89 -10.49 -8.05
CA CYS A 151 5.03 -11.39 -6.90
C CYS A 151 5.51 -12.77 -7.37
N ASN A 152 6.26 -13.50 -6.55
CA ASN A 152 6.78 -14.85 -6.86
C ASN A 152 7.42 -14.97 -8.25
N ASN A 153 8.29 -14.04 -8.63
CA ASN A 153 8.95 -14.01 -9.95
C ASN A 153 7.99 -13.94 -11.16
N ARG A 154 6.74 -13.53 -10.94
CA ARG A 154 5.75 -13.25 -11.99
C ARG A 154 5.38 -11.78 -11.96
N SER A 155 5.10 -11.22 -13.13
CA SER A 155 4.56 -9.88 -13.31
C SER A 155 3.20 -9.93 -13.98
N TYR A 156 2.25 -9.17 -13.43
CA TYR A 156 0.88 -9.06 -13.87
C TYR A 156 0.63 -7.62 -14.31
N ARG A 157 0.35 -7.40 -15.59
CA ARG A 157 0.13 -6.07 -16.14
C ARG A 157 -1.33 -5.67 -16.09
N ARG A 158 -1.56 -4.37 -16.01
CA ARG A 158 -2.88 -3.77 -16.03
C ARG A 158 -3.63 -4.15 -17.31
N ALA A 159 -4.90 -4.50 -17.14
CA ALA A 159 -5.86 -4.68 -18.22
C ALA A 159 -7.14 -3.91 -17.85
N GLY A 160 -7.48 -2.89 -18.63
CA GLY A 160 -8.58 -1.98 -18.28
C GLY A 160 -8.28 -1.19 -17.01
N SER A 161 -9.16 -1.26 -16.01
CA SER A 161 -9.02 -0.50 -14.75
C SER A 161 -8.24 -1.23 -13.65
N ASN A 162 -7.91 -2.50 -13.84
CA ASN A 162 -7.41 -3.37 -12.76
C ASN A 162 -6.14 -4.13 -13.17
N VAL A 163 -5.39 -4.62 -12.19
CA VAL A 163 -4.41 -5.70 -12.37
C VAL A 163 -4.99 -6.99 -11.80
N THR A 164 -5.01 -8.06 -12.60
CA THR A 164 -5.46 -9.38 -12.13
C THR A 164 -4.25 -10.23 -11.76
N VAL A 165 -4.19 -10.71 -10.53
CA VAL A 165 -3.07 -11.47 -9.96
C VAL A 165 -3.54 -12.89 -9.63
N SER A 166 -2.78 -13.89 -10.06
CA SER A 166 -3.06 -15.30 -9.77
C SER A 166 -1.99 -15.88 -8.83
N LEU A 167 -2.34 -16.09 -7.55
CA LEU A 167 -1.44 -16.75 -6.60
C LEU A 167 -1.69 -18.25 -6.60
N HIS A 168 -0.65 -19.04 -6.82
CA HIS A 168 -0.72 -20.49 -6.82
C HIS A 168 -0.13 -21.07 -5.53
N PHE A 169 -0.90 -21.94 -4.90
CA PHE A 169 -0.51 -22.66 -3.69
C PHE A 169 -0.17 -24.10 -4.06
N ASN A 170 0.96 -24.59 -3.57
CA ASN A 170 1.31 -26.00 -3.68
C ASN A 170 0.51 -26.86 -2.69
N ARG A 171 0.69 -28.19 -2.76
CA ARG A 171 -0.03 -29.16 -1.90
C ARG A 171 0.18 -28.94 -0.40
N ASN A 172 1.26 -28.25 -0.01
CA ASN A 172 1.57 -27.92 1.39
C ASN A 172 0.98 -26.56 1.80
N GLY A 173 0.15 -25.94 0.96
CA GLY A 173 -0.40 -24.61 1.19
C GLY A 173 0.65 -23.50 1.17
N LYS A 174 1.84 -23.75 0.61
CA LYS A 174 2.88 -22.73 0.42
C LYS A 174 2.80 -22.14 -0.98
N PHE A 175 3.24 -20.90 -1.12
CA PHE A 175 3.38 -20.26 -2.43
C PHE A 175 4.36 -21.02 -3.31
N ASN A 176 4.01 -21.11 -4.59
CA ASN A 176 4.91 -21.54 -5.67
C ASN A 176 5.29 -20.35 -6.55
#